data_AF-A0A382DX62-F1
#
_entry.id   AF-A0A382DX62-F1
#
_cell.length_a   1.000
_cell.length_b   1.000
_cell.length_c   1.000
_cell.angle_alpha   90.00
_cell.angle_beta   90.00
_cell.angle_gamma   90.00
#
_symmetry.space_group_name_H-M   'P 1'
#
loop_
_entity.id
_entity.type
_entity.pdbx_description
1 polymer ?
#
loop_
_entity_poly.entity_id
_entity_poly.type
_entity_poly.pdbx_seq_one_letter_code
_entity_poly.pdbx_strand_id
1 'polypeptide(L)'
;MTTDLSNHIQSVKLVDTHEHLRKEPEWLNNGPDILQDLFGNYVPADLHTAGASGQAMKDLMDSSNPDIIARFSGIREAWEATQFTGYGEAVRIIASEVYGIDEITGESLAAAQGKNRDLQKPGERYRLLHDVANLDHVQTDDFCWQCYPDDSGPDFFLYDLSWAGFCNGQVDPQSIHEEVGIEVTDLATLKQGMEAIFSKHA
;
A
#
# COMPACT_ATOMS: atom_id res chain seq x y z
N MET A 1 7.81 21.41 -22.06
CA MET A 1 8.65 22.36 -21.28
C MET A 1 8.01 22.49 -19.92
N THR A 2 8.75 22.22 -18.85
CA THR A 2 8.30 22.49 -17.49
C THR A 2 8.22 24.00 -17.27
N THR A 3 7.21 24.45 -16.53
CA THR A 3 7.04 25.87 -16.15
C THR A 3 7.62 26.11 -14.76
N ASP A 4 7.93 27.36 -14.42
CA ASP A 4 8.34 27.73 -13.05
C ASP A 4 7.29 27.29 -12.02
N LEU A 5 6.00 27.40 -12.36
CA LEU A 5 4.91 26.90 -11.52
C LEU A 5 4.98 25.39 -11.32
N SER A 6 5.19 24.62 -12.39
CA SER A 6 5.33 23.16 -12.30
C SER A 6 6.53 22.76 -11.44
N ASN A 7 7.66 23.44 -11.59
CA ASN A 7 8.86 23.17 -10.79
C ASN A 7 8.62 23.51 -9.32
N HIS A 8 7.93 24.63 -9.05
CA HIS A 8 7.56 25.00 -7.69
C HIS A 8 6.67 23.93 -7.05
N ILE A 9 5.59 23.52 -7.72
CA ILE A 9 4.67 22.48 -7.20
C ILE A 9 5.41 21.19 -6.89
N GLN A 10 6.25 20.70 -7.80
CA GLN A 10 7.02 19.46 -7.61
C GLN A 10 8.06 19.55 -6.47
N SER A 11 8.51 20.77 -6.12
CA SER A 11 9.44 20.98 -5.01
C SER A 11 8.77 21.07 -3.63
N VAL A 12 7.44 21.24 -3.59
CA VAL A 12 6.71 21.31 -2.32
C VAL A 12 6.62 19.91 -1.73
N LYS A 13 7.07 19.75 -0.47
CA LYS A 13 6.84 18.52 0.27
C LYS A 13 5.35 18.30 0.49
N LEU A 14 4.86 17.11 0.17
CA LEU A 14 3.47 16.76 0.36
C LEU A 14 3.26 16.15 1.75
N VAL A 15 2.15 16.50 2.38
CA VAL A 15 1.65 15.80 3.56
C VAL A 15 0.66 14.76 3.07
N ASP A 16 0.99 13.50 3.26
CA ASP A 16 0.10 12.41 2.92
C ASP A 16 -0.84 12.15 4.10
N THR A 17 -2.10 12.52 3.89
CA THR A 17 -3.10 12.57 4.96
C THR A 17 -3.80 11.24 5.19
N HIS A 18 -3.63 10.23 4.33
CA HIS A 18 -4.28 8.92 4.54
C HIS A 18 -3.68 7.82 3.65
N GLU A 19 -3.18 6.76 4.28
CA GLU A 19 -2.70 5.55 3.62
C GLU A 19 -3.00 4.27 4.42
N HIS A 20 -2.75 3.12 3.81
CA HIS A 20 -2.84 1.79 4.44
C HIS A 20 -1.50 1.03 4.33
N LEU A 21 -0.42 1.66 4.80
CA LEU A 21 0.93 1.10 4.69
C LEU A 21 1.19 -0.02 5.70
N ARG A 22 1.95 -1.02 5.27
CA ARG A 22 2.53 -2.03 6.17
C ARG A 22 3.60 -1.40 7.06
N LYS A 23 3.67 -1.84 8.32
CA LYS A 23 4.79 -1.52 9.22
C LYS A 23 6.07 -2.17 8.70
N GLU A 24 7.21 -1.59 9.05
CA GLU A 24 8.51 -2.06 8.55
C GLU A 24 8.75 -3.57 8.81
N PRO A 25 8.50 -4.14 10.00
CA PRO A 25 8.69 -5.57 10.21
C PRO A 25 7.84 -6.44 9.27
N GLU A 26 6.61 -6.04 8.98
CA GLU A 26 5.75 -6.77 8.03
C GLU A 26 6.25 -6.62 6.60
N TRP A 27 6.65 -5.40 6.21
CA TRP A 27 7.24 -5.12 4.90
C TRP A 27 8.51 -5.93 4.64
N LEU A 28 9.39 -6.07 5.64
CA LEU A 28 10.65 -6.81 5.50
C LEU A 28 10.46 -8.32 5.45
N ASN A 29 9.52 -8.87 6.22
CA ASN A 29 9.34 -10.32 6.33
C ASN A 29 8.34 -10.89 5.32
N ASN A 30 7.35 -10.08 4.91
CA ASN A 30 6.24 -10.49 4.05
C ASN A 30 6.02 -9.50 2.89
N GLY A 31 7.08 -8.82 2.45
CA GLY A 31 7.04 -7.86 1.34
C GLY A 31 6.63 -8.48 0.00
N PRO A 32 6.03 -7.69 -0.91
CA PRO A 32 5.64 -8.13 -2.24
C PRO A 32 6.86 -8.35 -3.13
N ASP A 33 6.79 -9.28 -4.08
CA ASP A 33 7.73 -9.25 -5.22
C ASP A 33 7.41 -8.08 -6.18
N ILE A 34 8.22 -7.89 -7.21
CA ILE A 34 8.03 -6.77 -8.16
C ILE A 34 6.66 -6.78 -8.86
N LEU A 35 6.07 -7.95 -9.08
CA LEU A 35 4.76 -8.04 -9.74
C LEU A 35 3.65 -7.65 -8.78
N GLN A 36 3.71 -8.14 -7.53
CA GLN A 36 2.76 -7.76 -6.49
C GLN A 36 2.88 -6.27 -6.14
N ASP A 37 4.09 -5.72 -6.15
CA ASP A 37 4.34 -4.31 -5.86
C ASP A 37 3.76 -3.39 -6.95
N LEU A 38 4.02 -3.71 -8.22
CA LEU A 38 3.54 -2.92 -9.35
C LEU A 38 2.05 -3.13 -9.64
N PHE A 39 1.54 -4.35 -9.49
CA PHE A 39 0.19 -4.71 -9.96
C PHE A 39 -0.82 -5.03 -8.86
N GLY A 40 -0.42 -5.03 -7.58
CA GLY A 40 -1.27 -5.42 -6.46
C GLY A 40 -2.26 -4.36 -5.98
N ASN A 41 -2.14 -3.12 -6.44
CA ASN A 41 -3.01 -2.02 -6.01
C ASN A 41 -4.30 -1.94 -6.85
N TYR A 42 -4.69 -0.78 -7.39
CA TYR A 42 -5.96 -0.60 -8.10
C TYR A 42 -5.96 -1.03 -9.58
N VAL A 43 -4.79 -1.22 -10.19
CA VAL A 43 -4.66 -1.65 -11.60
C VAL A 43 -5.32 -3.00 -11.97
N PRO A 44 -5.52 -3.98 -11.05
CA PRO A 44 -6.30 -5.20 -11.33
C PRO A 44 -7.69 -4.95 -11.93
N ALA A 45 -8.37 -3.87 -11.54
CA ALA A 45 -9.69 -3.55 -12.09
C ALA A 45 -9.62 -3.21 -13.59
N ASP A 46 -8.58 -2.46 -13.99
CA ASP A 46 -8.32 -2.13 -15.39
C ASP A 46 -7.93 -3.39 -16.17
N LEU A 47 -7.02 -4.20 -15.62
CA LEU A 47 -6.58 -5.47 -16.24
C LEU A 47 -7.77 -6.40 -16.49
N HIS A 48 -8.65 -6.58 -15.51
CA HIS A 48 -9.86 -7.38 -15.67
C HIS A 48 -10.79 -6.84 -16.75
N THR A 49 -11.01 -5.53 -16.77
CA THR A 49 -11.87 -4.87 -17.76
C THR A 49 -11.31 -4.98 -19.17
N ALA A 50 -9.98 -5.00 -19.30
CA ALA A 50 -9.27 -5.21 -20.56
C ALA A 50 -9.14 -6.68 -20.98
N GLY A 51 -9.68 -7.63 -20.21
CA GLY A 51 -9.78 -9.04 -20.59
C GLY A 51 -8.82 -10.00 -19.89
N ALA A 52 -8.06 -9.55 -18.87
CA ALA A 52 -7.26 -10.47 -18.06
C ALA A 52 -8.16 -11.47 -17.33
N SER A 53 -7.88 -12.76 -17.55
CA SER A 53 -8.65 -13.83 -16.90
C SER A 53 -8.40 -13.88 -15.39
N GLY A 54 -9.37 -14.42 -14.64
CA GLY A 54 -9.19 -14.64 -13.20
C GLY A 54 -8.02 -15.57 -12.86
N GLN A 55 -7.65 -16.50 -13.75
CA GLN A 55 -6.47 -17.34 -13.55
C GLN A 55 -5.18 -16.54 -13.79
N ALA A 56 -5.12 -15.75 -14.86
CA ALA A 56 -3.95 -14.91 -15.13
C ALA A 56 -3.66 -13.93 -13.99
N MET A 57 -4.70 -13.35 -13.38
CA MET A 57 -4.53 -12.48 -12.21
C MET A 57 -4.06 -13.23 -10.95
N LYS A 58 -4.52 -14.47 -10.74
CA LYS A 58 -4.01 -15.31 -9.65
C LYS A 58 -2.54 -15.66 -9.86
N ASP A 59 -2.18 -16.04 -11.08
CA ASP A 59 -0.79 -16.36 -11.44
C ASP A 59 0.12 -15.13 -11.30
N LEU A 60 -0.37 -13.95 -11.71
CA LEU A 60 0.34 -12.68 -11.52
C LEU A 60 0.67 -12.43 -10.04
N MET A 61 -0.25 -12.75 -9.14
CA MET A 61 -0.11 -12.51 -7.70
C MET A 61 0.53 -13.68 -6.93
N ASP A 62 0.85 -14.81 -7.56
CA ASP A 62 1.43 -15.98 -6.91
C ASP A 62 2.94 -15.85 -6.74
N SER A 63 3.38 -15.26 -5.62
CA SER A 63 4.80 -15.12 -5.29
C SER A 63 5.52 -16.44 -4.97
N SER A 64 4.80 -17.55 -4.83
CA SER A 64 5.43 -18.87 -4.67
C SER A 64 6.06 -19.38 -5.97
N ASN A 65 5.60 -18.86 -7.11
CA ASN A 65 6.19 -19.12 -8.42
C ASN A 65 7.26 -18.05 -8.74
N PRO A 66 8.56 -18.42 -8.84
CA PRO A 66 9.64 -17.47 -9.07
C PRO A 66 9.74 -16.98 -10.53
N ASP A 67 8.97 -17.56 -11.46
CA ASP A 67 9.02 -17.19 -12.88
C ASP A 67 8.20 -15.92 -13.15
N ILE A 68 8.86 -14.77 -12.98
CA ILE A 68 8.29 -13.43 -13.21
C ILE A 68 7.78 -13.28 -14.65
N ILE A 69 8.51 -13.82 -15.64
CA ILE A 69 8.17 -13.69 -17.05
C ILE A 69 6.88 -14.45 -17.33
N ALA A 70 6.79 -15.70 -16.86
CA ALA A 70 5.61 -16.53 -17.05
C ALA A 70 4.38 -15.92 -16.36
N ARG A 71 4.51 -15.45 -15.12
CA ARG A 71 3.41 -14.82 -14.37
C ARG A 71 2.89 -13.56 -15.05
N PHE A 72 3.78 -12.71 -15.56
CA PHE A 72 3.39 -11.51 -16.30
C PHE A 72 2.76 -11.82 -17.67
N SER A 73 3.21 -12.90 -18.34
CA SER A 73 2.76 -13.23 -19.69
C SER A 73 1.24 -13.34 -19.84
N GLY A 74 0.55 -13.83 -18.80
CA GLY A 74 -0.90 -14.02 -18.79
C GLY A 74 -1.72 -12.72 -18.81
N ILE A 75 -1.12 -11.60 -18.41
CA ILE A 75 -1.80 -10.29 -18.37
C ILE A 75 -1.24 -9.30 -19.40
N ARG A 76 -0.24 -9.70 -20.19
CA ARG A 76 0.48 -8.82 -21.11
C ARG A 76 -0.44 -8.01 -22.04
N GLU A 77 -1.38 -8.66 -22.72
CA GLU A 77 -2.29 -7.97 -23.66
C GLU A 77 -3.20 -6.96 -22.93
N ALA A 78 -3.69 -7.33 -21.74
CA ALA A 78 -4.51 -6.45 -20.92
C ALA A 78 -3.69 -5.26 -20.39
N TRP A 79 -2.43 -5.49 -20.00
CA TRP A 79 -1.50 -4.43 -19.62
C TRP A 79 -1.23 -3.47 -20.78
N GLU A 80 -0.92 -3.99 -21.96
CA GLU A 80 -0.67 -3.17 -23.15
C GLU A 80 -1.85 -2.24 -23.47
N ALA A 81 -3.09 -2.72 -23.25
CA ALA A 81 -4.32 -1.95 -23.42
C ALA A 81 -4.61 -0.93 -22.29
N THR A 82 -4.05 -1.13 -21.10
CA THR A 82 -4.39 -0.35 -19.89
C THR A 82 -3.25 0.53 -19.36
N GLN A 83 -2.03 0.40 -19.87
CA GLN A 83 -0.85 1.14 -19.42
C GLN A 83 -0.95 2.68 -19.53
N PHE A 84 -2.01 3.20 -20.17
CA PHE A 84 -2.30 4.63 -20.32
C PHE A 84 -3.57 5.07 -19.56
N THR A 85 -4.17 4.20 -18.75
CA THR A 85 -5.20 4.61 -17.76
C THR A 85 -4.52 5.34 -16.60
N GLY A 86 -5.30 5.97 -15.71
CA GLY A 86 -4.74 6.63 -14.53
C GLY A 86 -3.96 5.66 -13.63
N TYR A 87 -4.46 4.44 -13.41
CA TYR A 87 -3.73 3.44 -12.64
C TYR A 87 -2.55 2.85 -13.42
N GLY A 88 -2.68 2.66 -14.74
CA GLY A 88 -1.57 2.24 -15.60
C GLY A 88 -0.42 3.26 -15.60
N GLU A 89 -0.74 4.56 -15.59
CA GLU A 89 0.24 5.63 -15.46
C GLU A 89 0.97 5.56 -14.11
N ALA A 90 0.25 5.33 -13.00
CA ALA A 90 0.86 5.14 -11.69
C ALA A 90 1.86 3.96 -11.69
N VAL A 91 1.48 2.81 -12.26
CA VAL A 91 2.38 1.65 -12.40
C VAL A 91 3.63 2.01 -13.20
N ARG A 92 3.49 2.74 -14.31
CA ARG A 92 4.63 3.17 -15.13
C ARG A 92 5.55 4.15 -14.40
N ILE A 93 4.99 5.07 -13.62
CA ILE A 93 5.77 6.02 -12.82
C ILE A 93 6.59 5.25 -11.77
N ILE A 94 5.97 4.32 -11.04
CA ILE A 94 6.70 3.48 -10.07
C ILE A 94 7.78 2.65 -10.78
N ALA A 95 7.45 2.01 -11.90
CA ALA A 95 8.40 1.22 -12.68
C ALA A 95 9.62 2.06 -13.11
N SER A 96 9.40 3.29 -13.58
CA SER A 96 10.49 4.18 -14.02
C SER A 96 11.29 4.75 -12.83
N GLU A 97 10.64 5.41 -11.89
CA GLU A 97 11.29 6.16 -10.80
C GLU A 97 11.89 5.24 -9.73
N VAL A 98 11.17 4.18 -9.37
CA VAL A 98 11.59 3.26 -8.30
C VAL A 98 12.41 2.10 -8.87
N TYR A 99 12.01 1.54 -10.00
CA TYR A 99 12.67 0.34 -10.55
C TYR A 99 13.68 0.62 -11.68
N GLY A 100 13.64 1.79 -12.32
CA GLY A 100 14.48 2.10 -13.49
C GLY A 100 14.05 1.32 -14.74
N ILE A 101 12.76 1.01 -14.86
CA ILE A 101 12.15 0.29 -15.97
C ILE A 101 11.47 1.31 -16.89
N ASP A 102 12.03 1.51 -18.08
CA ASP A 102 11.44 2.40 -19.10
C ASP A 102 10.23 1.75 -19.81
N GLU A 103 10.32 0.46 -20.07
CA GLU A 103 9.26 -0.35 -20.71
C GLU A 103 9.00 -1.60 -19.88
N ILE A 104 7.75 -1.80 -19.50
CA ILE A 104 7.34 -2.96 -18.68
C ILE A 104 7.15 -4.18 -19.60
N THR A 105 8.13 -5.06 -19.57
CA THR A 105 8.16 -6.36 -20.24
C THR A 105 8.48 -7.46 -19.23
N GLY A 106 8.26 -8.72 -19.58
CA GLY A 106 8.64 -9.82 -18.68
C GLY A 106 10.14 -9.77 -18.35
N GLU A 107 10.98 -9.47 -19.34
CA GLU A 107 12.43 -9.39 -19.19
C GLU A 107 12.87 -8.23 -18.29
N SER A 108 12.27 -7.04 -18.45
CA SER A 108 12.63 -5.87 -17.63
C SER A 108 12.18 -6.05 -16.18
N LEU A 109 11.01 -6.65 -15.95
CA LEU A 109 10.53 -7.03 -14.61
C LEU A 109 11.46 -8.06 -13.96
N ALA A 110 11.83 -9.12 -14.68
CA ALA A 110 12.72 -10.15 -14.18
C ALA A 110 14.12 -9.59 -13.83
N ALA A 111 14.64 -8.68 -14.65
CA ALA A 111 15.91 -8.00 -14.40
C ALA A 111 15.86 -7.10 -13.14
N ALA A 112 14.72 -6.44 -12.90
CA ALA A 112 14.52 -5.51 -11.78
C ALA A 112 14.14 -6.19 -10.46
N GLN A 113 13.78 -7.49 -10.45
CA GLN A 113 13.46 -8.23 -9.22
C GLN A 113 14.60 -8.17 -8.18
N GLY A 114 15.86 -8.07 -8.63
CA GLY A 114 16.98 -7.84 -7.72
C GLY A 114 16.88 -6.55 -6.92
N LYS A 115 16.44 -5.47 -7.59
CA LYS A 115 16.25 -4.14 -6.99
C LYS A 115 15.10 -4.13 -6.00
N ASN A 116 13.98 -4.82 -6.28
CA ASN A 116 12.88 -4.97 -5.32
C ASN A 116 13.35 -5.54 -3.97
N ARG A 117 14.22 -6.57 -3.98
CA ARG A 117 14.82 -7.09 -2.73
C ARG A 117 15.75 -6.09 -2.06
N ASP A 118 16.45 -5.27 -2.83
CA ASP A 118 17.32 -4.24 -2.27
C ASP A 118 16.55 -3.11 -1.58
N LEU A 119 15.32 -2.84 -2.04
CA LEU A 119 14.38 -1.90 -1.43
C LEU A 119 13.65 -2.47 -0.20
N GLN A 120 13.72 -3.78 0.02
CA GLN A 120 13.18 -4.44 1.21
C GLN A 120 14.26 -4.61 2.28
N LYS A 121 14.81 -3.49 2.73
CA LYS A 121 15.81 -3.41 3.80
C LYS A 121 15.40 -2.37 4.84
N PRO A 122 15.85 -2.51 6.10
CA PRO A 122 15.57 -1.52 7.13
C PRO A 122 15.94 -0.10 6.66
N GLY A 123 15.02 0.85 6.83
CA GLY A 123 15.15 2.25 6.43
C GLY A 123 14.76 2.56 4.99
N GLU A 124 14.65 1.57 4.09
CA GLU A 124 14.31 1.84 2.68
C GLU A 124 12.85 2.28 2.51
N ARG A 125 11.93 1.78 3.35
CA ARG A 125 10.53 2.25 3.35
C ARG A 125 10.45 3.75 3.63
N TYR A 126 11.17 4.22 4.66
CA TYR A 126 11.30 5.64 4.97
C TYR A 126 11.95 6.40 3.81
N ARG A 127 13.10 5.93 3.31
CA ARG A 127 13.85 6.59 2.24
C ARG A 127 13.02 6.76 0.96
N LEU A 128 12.26 5.74 0.56
CA LEU A 128 11.40 5.80 -0.62
C LEU A 128 10.33 6.88 -0.48
N LEU A 129 9.65 6.93 0.66
CA LEU A 129 8.54 7.88 0.85
C LEU A 129 9.06 9.31 1.12
N HIS A 130 10.08 9.46 1.96
CA HIS A 130 10.64 10.76 2.31
C HIS A 130 11.49 11.36 1.17
N ASP A 131 12.45 10.61 0.63
CA ASP A 131 13.43 11.15 -0.32
C ASP A 131 12.97 11.06 -1.77
N VAL A 132 12.30 9.96 -2.15
CA VAL A 132 11.90 9.72 -3.56
C VAL A 132 10.53 10.31 -3.84
N ALA A 133 9.54 10.05 -2.99
CA ALA A 133 8.19 10.61 -3.14
C ALA A 133 8.04 12.03 -2.58
N ASN A 134 9.10 12.59 -1.96
CA ASN A 134 9.13 13.93 -1.41
C ASN A 134 7.98 14.22 -0.41
N LEU A 135 7.69 13.24 0.45
CA LEU A 135 6.70 13.39 1.51
C LEU A 135 7.33 14.02 2.76
N ASP A 136 6.54 14.82 3.46
CA ASP A 136 6.91 15.35 4.78
C ASP A 136 6.65 14.32 5.87
N HIS A 137 5.46 13.73 5.86
CA HIS A 137 5.01 12.63 6.71
C HIS A 137 3.80 11.95 6.07
N VAL A 138 3.47 10.77 6.59
CA VAL A 138 2.35 9.94 6.16
C VAL A 138 1.48 9.58 7.35
N GLN A 139 0.18 9.75 7.20
CA GLN A 139 -0.84 9.26 8.13
C GLN A 139 -1.36 7.89 7.65
N THR A 140 -1.25 6.86 8.48
CA THR A 140 -1.60 5.47 8.13
C THR A 140 -2.69 4.92 9.05
N ASP A 141 -3.72 4.32 8.44
CA ASP A 141 -4.66 3.41 9.09
C ASP A 141 -4.17 1.97 8.86
N ASP A 142 -3.62 1.34 9.89
CA ASP A 142 -3.14 -0.05 9.86
C ASP A 142 -4.19 -1.06 10.37
N PHE A 143 -5.46 -0.67 10.35
CA PHE A 143 -6.62 -1.48 10.74
C PHE A 143 -6.62 -1.91 12.21
N CYS A 144 -5.92 -1.19 13.09
CA CYS A 144 -5.95 -1.43 14.52
C CYS A 144 -6.43 -0.21 15.31
N TRP A 145 -6.75 -0.41 16.59
CA TRP A 145 -7.12 0.70 17.47
C TRP A 145 -5.91 1.39 18.09
N GLN A 146 -4.82 0.65 18.26
CA GLN A 146 -3.65 1.10 19.00
C GLN A 146 -2.71 1.89 18.07
N CYS A 147 -2.68 3.21 18.23
CA CYS A 147 -1.82 4.10 17.44
C CYS A 147 -0.38 4.15 18.00
N TYR A 148 0.27 3.00 18.16
CA TYR A 148 1.64 2.96 18.67
C TYR A 148 2.61 3.64 17.68
N PRO A 149 3.62 4.39 18.17
CA PRO A 149 4.66 4.95 17.31
C PRO A 149 5.39 3.87 16.53
N ASP A 150 5.81 4.19 15.31
CA ASP A 150 6.65 3.31 14.49
C ASP A 150 8.12 3.70 14.64
N ASP A 151 8.89 2.80 15.26
CA ASP A 151 10.33 2.99 15.52
C ASP A 151 11.15 3.22 14.25
N SER A 152 10.67 2.80 13.07
CA SER A 152 11.35 3.02 11.78
C SER A 152 11.25 4.46 11.26
N GLY A 153 10.38 5.28 11.84
CA GLY A 153 10.28 6.71 11.55
C GLY A 153 9.23 7.40 12.42
N PRO A 154 9.51 7.64 13.72
CA PRO A 154 8.50 8.10 14.69
C PRO A 154 7.85 9.45 14.36
N ASP A 155 8.59 10.33 13.67
CA ASP A 155 8.10 11.66 13.27
C ASP A 155 7.57 11.69 11.82
N PHE A 156 7.59 10.55 11.12
CA PHE A 156 7.23 10.45 9.71
C PHE A 156 6.03 9.53 9.46
N PHE A 157 5.98 8.38 10.14
CA PHE A 157 4.86 7.45 10.07
C PHE A 157 3.93 7.69 11.26
N LEU A 158 2.84 8.40 11.00
CA LEU A 158 1.80 8.69 11.97
C LEU A 158 0.67 7.67 11.79
N TYR A 159 0.04 7.27 12.90
CA TYR A 159 -1.01 6.26 12.90
C TYR A 159 -2.31 6.85 13.41
N ASP A 160 -3.42 6.54 12.73
CA ASP A 160 -4.75 6.92 13.19
C ASP A 160 -5.48 5.72 13.79
N LEU A 161 -6.56 6.04 14.50
CA LEU A 161 -7.44 5.08 15.12
C LEU A 161 -8.39 4.51 14.06
N SER A 162 -8.23 3.23 13.72
CA SER A 162 -9.06 2.62 12.69
C SER A 162 -10.51 2.44 13.15
N TRP A 163 -11.44 3.08 12.43
CA TRP A 163 -12.88 2.86 12.57
C TRP A 163 -13.46 1.95 11.49
N ALA A 164 -12.61 1.38 10.61
CA ALA A 164 -13.03 0.60 9.46
C ALA A 164 -13.98 -0.55 9.84
N GLY A 165 -13.69 -1.29 10.91
CA GLY A 165 -14.54 -2.38 11.39
C GLY A 165 -15.95 -1.88 11.73
N PHE A 166 -16.06 -0.86 12.58
CA PHE A 166 -17.34 -0.29 12.99
C PHE A 166 -18.12 0.31 11.82
N CYS A 167 -17.46 1.03 10.91
CA CYS A 167 -18.08 1.60 9.71
C CYS A 167 -18.65 0.51 8.77
N ASN A 168 -18.05 -0.68 8.77
CA ASN A 168 -18.51 -1.83 8.01
C ASN A 168 -19.53 -2.71 8.78
N GLY A 169 -19.98 -2.28 9.96
CA GLY A 169 -20.90 -3.05 10.81
C GLY A 169 -20.26 -4.29 11.43
N GLN A 170 -18.92 -4.38 11.43
CA GLN A 170 -18.16 -5.42 12.10
C GLN A 170 -17.92 -4.99 13.54
N VAL A 171 -18.64 -5.63 14.47
CA VAL A 171 -18.50 -5.40 15.91
C VAL A 171 -17.97 -6.67 16.55
N ASP A 172 -16.87 -6.55 17.27
CA ASP A 172 -16.28 -7.62 18.06
C ASP A 172 -16.38 -7.28 19.57
N PRO A 173 -17.44 -7.74 20.26
CA PRO A 173 -17.62 -7.51 21.69
C PRO A 173 -16.47 -8.02 22.55
N GLN A 174 -15.82 -9.11 22.14
CA GLN A 174 -14.73 -9.71 22.91
C GLN A 174 -13.51 -8.79 22.85
N SER A 175 -13.11 -8.37 21.64
CA SER A 175 -11.99 -7.44 21.47
C SER A 175 -12.24 -6.09 22.16
N ILE A 176 -13.48 -5.57 22.13
CA ILE A 176 -13.83 -4.34 22.86
C ILE A 176 -13.68 -4.53 24.37
N HIS A 177 -14.16 -5.66 24.92
CA HIS A 177 -14.01 -5.95 26.34
C HIS A 177 -12.54 -6.11 26.74
N GLU A 178 -11.74 -6.81 25.93
CA GLU A 178 -10.30 -6.97 26.18
C GLU A 178 -9.56 -5.61 26.15
N GLU A 179 -9.95 -4.71 25.25
CA GLU A 179 -9.29 -3.42 25.07
C GLU A 179 -9.63 -2.39 26.15
N VAL A 180 -10.91 -2.28 26.54
CA VAL A 180 -11.42 -1.22 27.42
C VAL A 180 -12.25 -1.71 28.62
N GLY A 181 -12.43 -3.02 28.78
CA GLY A 181 -13.15 -3.61 29.91
C GLY A 181 -14.68 -3.46 29.87
N ILE A 182 -15.24 -3.01 28.75
CA ILE A 182 -16.69 -2.79 28.59
C ILE A 182 -17.32 -3.99 27.90
N GLU A 183 -18.30 -4.62 28.55
CA GLU A 183 -19.10 -5.68 27.96
C GLU A 183 -20.17 -5.10 27.03
N VAL A 184 -20.12 -5.46 25.75
CA VAL A 184 -21.08 -4.99 24.75
C VAL A 184 -22.27 -5.95 24.67
N THR A 185 -23.43 -5.48 25.13
CA THR A 185 -24.69 -6.25 25.13
C THR A 185 -25.82 -5.57 24.35
N ASP A 186 -25.67 -4.29 24.04
CA ASP A 186 -26.62 -3.46 23.31
C ASP A 186 -25.92 -2.26 22.64
N LEU A 187 -26.69 -1.39 21.97
CA LEU A 187 -26.14 -0.20 21.32
C LEU A 187 -25.58 0.83 22.31
N ALA A 188 -26.10 0.88 23.53
CA ALA A 188 -25.64 1.84 24.53
C ALA A 188 -24.24 1.47 25.05
N THR A 189 -24.05 0.19 25.36
CA THR A 189 -22.76 -0.38 25.78
C THR A 189 -21.76 -0.44 24.64
N LEU A 190 -22.20 -0.67 23.38
CA LEU A 190 -21.36 -0.50 22.20
C LEU A 190 -20.83 0.93 22.10
N LYS A 191 -21.71 1.93 22.20
CA LYS A 191 -21.32 3.35 22.17
C LYS A 191 -20.31 3.67 23.28
N GLN A 192 -20.53 3.19 24.51
CA GLN A 192 -19.58 3.36 25.61
C GLN A 192 -18.22 2.71 25.30
N GLY A 193 -18.21 1.51 24.72
CA GLY A 193 -17.00 0.85 24.24
C GLY A 193 -16.24 1.69 23.23
N MET A 194 -16.94 2.21 22.22
CA MET A 194 -16.35 3.08 21.19
C MET A 194 -15.78 4.39 21.78
N GLU A 195 -16.53 5.04 22.69
CA GLU A 195 -16.08 6.26 23.38
C GLU A 195 -14.83 6.01 24.24
N ALA A 196 -14.77 4.85 24.91
CA ALA A 196 -13.61 4.46 25.72
C ALA A 196 -12.39 4.12 24.86
N ILE A 197 -12.57 3.44 23.71
CA ILE A 197 -11.49 3.16 22.74
C ILE A 197 -10.92 4.48 22.22
N PHE A 198 -11.79 5.41 21.80
CA PHE A 198 -11.36 6.74 21.34
C PHE A 198 -10.58 7.48 22.44
N SER A 199 -11.11 7.51 23.67
CA SER A 199 -10.46 8.20 24.79
C SER A 199 -9.11 7.59 25.19
N LYS A 200 -8.86 6.32 24.85
CA LYS A 200 -7.62 5.61 25.18
C LYS A 200 -6.50 5.88 24.17
N HIS A 201 -6.84 6.04 22.89
CA HIS A 201 -5.89 6.05 21.78
C HIS A 201 -5.82 7.33 20.95
N ALA A 202 -6.80 8.24 21.09
CA ALA A 202 -6.87 9.51 20.35
C ALA A 202 -6.49 10.74 21.19
#